data_AF-A0A968CXS9-F1
#
_entry.id   AF-A0A968CXS9-F1
#
_cell.length_a   1.000
_cell.length_b   1.000
_cell.length_c   1.000
_cell.angle_alpha   90.00
_cell.angle_beta   90.00
_cell.angle_gamma   90.00
#
_symmetry.space_group_name_H-M   'P 1'
#
loop_
_entity.id
_entity.type
_entity.pdbx_description
1 polymer ?
#
loop_
_entity_poly.entity_id
_entity_poly.type
_entity_poly.pdbx_seq_one_letter_code
_entity_poly.pdbx_strand_id
1 'polypeptide(L)'
;MSDALLTNEDEQMLWQKSEQEQLTFENNGLIYPDQELEDYLNQVAARLKPQSVPEGLVIRVKVIKNAYLNAFAYPNGIIYIHTGLLA
;
A
#
# COMPACT_ATOMS: atom_id res chain seq x y z
N MET A 1 2.14 -13.54 18.28
CA MET A 1 2.64 -12.16 18.48
C MET A 1 1.89 -11.12 17.63
N SER A 2 0.74 -11.50 17.05
CA SER A 2 -0.13 -10.65 16.24
C SER A 2 -1.10 -9.77 17.05
N ASP A 3 -1.31 -10.08 18.33
CA ASP A 3 -2.38 -9.50 19.16
C ASP A 3 -1.97 -8.20 19.90
N ALA A 4 -0.67 -7.92 20.00
CA ALA A 4 -0.16 -6.76 20.74
C ALA A 4 -0.19 -5.44 19.96
N LEU A 5 -0.25 -5.52 18.63
CA LEU A 5 -0.35 -4.35 17.74
C LEU A 5 -1.79 -3.82 17.64
N LEU A 6 -2.78 -4.70 17.73
CA LEU A 6 -4.21 -4.32 17.65
C LEU A 6 -4.79 -3.82 18.97
N THR A 7 -4.07 -3.93 20.08
CA THR A 7 -4.59 -3.58 21.43
C THR A 7 -4.30 -2.13 21.84
N ASN A 8 -3.53 -1.39 21.06
CA ASN A 8 -3.26 0.03 21.29
C ASN A 8 -4.27 0.90 20.52
N GLU A 9 -5.02 1.75 21.23
CA GLU A 9 -6.01 2.66 20.64
C GLU A 9 -5.41 3.56 19.55
N ASP A 10 -4.16 4.00 19.74
CA ASP A 10 -3.44 4.82 18.74
C ASP A 10 -3.20 4.07 17.44
N GLU A 11 -2.90 2.77 17.52
CA GLU A 11 -2.64 1.93 16.36
C GLU A 11 -3.95 1.63 15.61
N GLN A 12 -5.05 1.40 16.32
CA GLN A 12 -6.37 1.26 15.70
C GLN A 12 -6.79 2.52 14.95
N MET A 13 -6.55 3.71 15.52
CA MET A 13 -6.84 4.98 14.85
C MET A 13 -6.01 5.17 13.57
N LEU A 14 -4.73 4.78 13.60
CA LEU A 14 -3.86 4.82 12.41
C LEU A 14 -4.37 3.91 11.29
N TRP A 15 -4.83 2.71 11.64
CA TRP A 15 -5.40 1.77 10.67
C TRP A 15 -6.68 2.31 10.03
N GLN A 16 -7.62 2.81 10.84
CA GLN A 16 -8.87 3.41 10.33
C GLN A 16 -8.61 4.59 9.40
N LYS A 17 -7.67 5.46 9.76
CA LYS A 17 -7.29 6.59 8.91
C LYS A 17 -6.71 6.13 7.57
N SER A 18 -5.90 5.08 7.59
CA SER A 18 -5.30 4.50 6.38
C SER A 18 -6.36 3.94 5.43
N GLU A 19 -7.36 3.25 5.96
CA GLU A 19 -8.49 2.74 5.16
C GLU A 19 -9.29 3.90 4.53
N GLN A 20 -9.53 4.98 5.28
CA GLN A 20 -10.26 6.14 4.78
C GLN A 20 -9.49 6.88 3.67
N GLU A 21 -8.17 7.02 3.82
CA GLU A 21 -7.32 7.61 2.79
C GLU A 21 -7.27 6.73 1.53
N GLN A 22 -7.17 5.40 1.70
CA GLN A 22 -7.24 4.45 0.58
C GLN A 22 -8.54 4.60 -0.21
N LEU A 23 -9.70 4.64 0.47
CA LEU A 23 -10.99 4.84 -0.18
C LEU A 23 -11.04 6.15 -0.98
N THR A 24 -10.36 7.19 -0.50
CA THR A 24 -10.29 8.47 -1.21
C THR A 24 -9.52 8.31 -2.52
N PHE A 25 -8.36 7.63 -2.52
CA PHE A 25 -7.58 7.36 -3.73
C PHE A 25 -8.29 6.44 -4.72
N GLU A 26 -9.00 5.42 -4.24
CA GLU A 26 -9.74 4.49 -5.11
C GLU A 26 -10.93 5.18 -5.79
N ASN A 27 -11.58 6.13 -5.12
CA ASN A 27 -12.79 6.80 -5.63
C ASN A 27 -12.51 8.07 -6.45
N ASN A 28 -11.34 8.71 -6.29
CA ASN A 28 -11.04 9.99 -6.94
C ASN A 28 -10.35 9.86 -8.32
N GLY A 29 -10.17 8.63 -8.83
CA GLY A 29 -9.60 8.37 -10.15
C GLY A 29 -8.10 8.68 -10.27
N LEU A 30 -7.38 8.83 -9.16
CA LEU A 30 -5.93 9.07 -9.16
C LEU A 30 -5.11 7.80 -9.45
N ILE A 31 -5.72 6.62 -9.32
CA ILE A 31 -5.08 5.34 -9.66
C ILE A 31 -4.81 5.29 -11.15
N TYR A 32 -3.58 4.94 -11.51
CA TYR A 32 -3.17 4.76 -12.90
C TYR A 32 -3.72 3.41 -13.42
N PRO A 33 -4.60 3.41 -14.44
CA PRO A 33 -5.33 2.21 -14.84
C PRO A 33 -4.50 1.35 -15.81
N ASP A 34 -3.48 0.68 -15.30
CA ASP A 34 -2.63 -0.27 -16.03
C ASP A 34 -2.46 -1.55 -15.23
N GLN A 35 -3.23 -2.57 -15.61
CA GLN A 35 -3.25 -3.85 -14.90
C GLN A 35 -1.95 -4.62 -15.05
N GLU A 36 -1.29 -4.56 -16.22
CA GLU A 36 -0.04 -5.28 -16.46
C GLU A 36 1.08 -4.72 -15.60
N LEU A 37 1.16 -3.38 -15.51
CA LEU A 37 2.09 -2.71 -14.61
C LEU A 37 1.80 -3.03 -13.14
N GLU A 38 0.53 -2.98 -12.74
CA GLU A 38 0.14 -3.32 -11.36
C GLU A 38 0.54 -4.77 -11.01
N ASP A 39 0.25 -5.73 -11.89
CA ASP A 39 0.59 -7.14 -11.69
C ASP A 39 2.11 -7.34 -11.60
N TYR A 40 2.87 -6.67 -12.47
CA TYR A 40 4.33 -6.71 -12.43
C TYR A 40 4.88 -6.20 -11.09
N LEU A 41 4.42 -5.03 -10.64
CA LEU A 41 4.89 -4.44 -9.38
C LEU A 41 4.50 -5.29 -8.16
N ASN A 42 3.32 -5.90 -8.17
CA ASN A 42 2.91 -6.83 -7.12
C ASN A 42 3.77 -8.11 -7.11
N GLN A 43 4.19 -8.61 -8.28
CA GLN A 43 5.17 -9.71 -8.35
C GLN A 43 6.54 -9.31 -7.78
N VAL A 44 7.00 -8.09 -8.07
CA VAL A 44 8.25 -7.56 -7.50
C VAL A 44 8.14 -7.48 -5.97
N ALA A 45 7.06 -6.90 -5.44
CA ALA A 45 6.82 -6.82 -4.00
C ALA A 45 6.78 -8.20 -3.33
N ALA A 46 6.14 -9.19 -3.98
CA ALA A 46 6.11 -10.57 -3.48
C ALA A 46 7.51 -11.20 -3.39
N ARG A 47 8.41 -10.90 -4.33
CA ARG A 47 9.81 -11.37 -4.30
C ARG A 47 10.65 -10.67 -3.23
N LEU A 48 10.30 -9.43 -2.89
CA LEU A 48 10.98 -8.64 -1.86
C LEU A 48 10.44 -8.89 -0.45
N LYS A 49 9.28 -9.56 -0.31
CA LYS A 49 8.63 -9.83 0.98
C LYS A 49 9.55 -10.68 1.87
N PRO A 50 10.00 -10.15 3.04
CA PRO A 50 10.82 -10.94 3.95
C PRO A 50 9.99 -12.03 4.63
N GLN A 51 10.64 -13.12 5.05
CA GLN A 51 9.97 -14.21 5.77
C GLN A 51 9.40 -13.79 7.13
N SER A 52 9.84 -12.64 7.67
CA SER A 52 9.40 -12.09 8.94
C SER A 52 8.09 -11.29 8.87
N VAL A 53 7.48 -11.14 7.68
CA VAL A 53 6.19 -10.43 7.58
C VAL A 53 5.08 -11.24 8.25
N PRO A 54 4.24 -10.63 9.10
CA PRO A 54 3.11 -11.30 9.73
C PRO A 54 2.21 -11.99 8.69
N GLU A 55 1.72 -13.21 8.99
CA GLU A 55 0.88 -13.98 8.08
C GLU A 55 -0.41 -13.25 7.65
N GLY A 56 -0.94 -12.38 8.52
CA GLY A 56 -2.13 -11.58 8.23
C GLY A 56 -1.91 -10.33 7.37
N LEU A 57 -0.65 -9.93 7.12
CA LEU A 57 -0.35 -8.71 6.35
C LEU A 57 -0.18 -9.03 4.85
N VAL A 58 -1.17 -8.60 4.07
CA VAL A 58 -1.14 -8.72 2.60
C VAL A 58 -0.58 -7.43 2.02
N ILE A 59 0.62 -7.50 1.45
CA ILE A 59 1.23 -6.36 0.76
C ILE A 59 0.64 -6.25 -0.64
N ARG A 60 0.16 -5.05 -1.01
CA ARG A 60 -0.28 -4.75 -2.38
C ARG A 60 0.30 -3.43 -2.85
N VAL A 61 0.70 -3.37 -4.11
CA VAL A 61 1.21 -2.15 -4.74
C VAL A 61 0.13 -1.57 -5.66
N LYS A 62 -0.05 -0.25 -5.58
CA LYS A 62 -0.92 0.55 -6.45
C LYS A 62 -0.12 1.72 -7.04
N VAL A 63 -0.46 2.11 -8.27
CA VAL A 63 0.22 3.21 -8.96
C VAL A 63 -0.68 4.44 -8.98
N ILE A 64 -0.12 5.60 -8.62
CA ILE A 64 -0.79 6.91 -8.67
C ILE A 64 -0.23 7.71 -9.84
N LYS A 65 -1.12 8.28 -10.66
CA LYS A 65 -0.73 9.18 -11.76
C LYS A 65 -0.25 10.53 -11.19
N ASN A 66 1.05 10.61 -10.91
CA ASN A 66 1.71 11.79 -10.37
C ASN A 66 3.18 11.81 -10.82
N ALA A 67 3.67 12.98 -11.27
CA ALA A 67 5.02 13.14 -11.80
C ALA A 67 6.10 13.33 -10.70
N TYR A 68 5.70 13.55 -9.44
CA TYR A 68 6.66 13.67 -8.34
C TYR A 68 7.25 12.31 -7.98
N LEU A 69 8.57 12.32 -7.71
CA LEU A 69 9.33 11.17 -7.23
C LEU A 69 8.94 10.84 -5.78
N ASN A 70 7.95 9.96 -5.60
CA ASN A 70 7.51 9.56 -4.29
C ASN A 70 6.92 8.13 -4.27
N ALA A 71 7.03 7.49 -3.11
CA ALA A 71 6.31 6.27 -2.76
C ALA A 71 6.10 6.24 -1.25
N PHE A 72 4.98 5.68 -0.81
CA PHE A 72 4.63 5.57 0.60
C PHE A 72 3.81 4.31 0.86
N ALA A 73 3.84 3.85 2.11
CA ALA A 73 3.15 2.64 2.54
C ALA A 73 2.20 2.97 3.70
N TYR A 74 1.02 2.35 3.68
CA TYR A 74 0.08 2.40 4.79
C TYR A 74 0.21 1.16 5.68
N PRO A 75 -0.10 1.29 6.98
CA PRO A 75 -0.13 0.19 7.95
C PRO A 75 -0.94 -1.04 7.51
N ASN A 76 -1.97 -0.84 6.68
CA ASN A 76 -2.82 -1.92 6.16
C ASN A 76 -2.17 -2.75 5.03
N GLY A 77 -0.92 -2.46 4.65
CA GLY A 77 -0.16 -3.22 3.65
C GLY A 77 -0.26 -2.67 2.24
N ILE A 78 -0.99 -1.58 2.01
CA ILE A 78 -1.03 -0.92 0.70
C ILE A 78 0.20 -0.02 0.53
N ILE A 79 0.87 -0.16 -0.60
CA ILE A 79 1.99 0.68 -1.02
C ILE A 79 1.57 1.45 -2.27
N TYR A 80 1.70 2.77 -2.23
CA TYR A 80 1.47 3.64 -3.37
C TYR A 80 2.79 4.10 -3.98
N ILE A 81 2.89 3.97 -5.30
CA ILE A 81 4.04 4.44 -6.08
C ILE A 81 3.54 5.48 -7.07
N HIS A 82 4.19 6.64 -7.12
CA HIS A 82 3.91 7.63 -8.15
C HIS A 82 4.55 7.22 -9.48
N THR A 83 3.88 7.49 -10.60
CA THR A 83 4.44 7.28 -11.95
C THR A 83 5.79 7.97 -12.16
N GLY A 84 6.05 9.10 -11.50
CA GLY A 84 7.35 9.78 -11.56
C GLY A 84 8.52 8.98 -10.99
N LEU A 85 8.27 7.98 -10.15
CA LEU A 85 9.30 7.05 -9.65
C LEU A 85 9.62 5.90 -10.61
N LEU A 86 8.75 5.65 -11.59
CA LEU A 86 8.89 4.56 -12.56
C LEU A 86 9.53 5.00 -13.89
N ALA A 87 9.74 6.31 -14.08
CA ALA A 87 10.19 6.94 -15.32
C ALA A 87 11.71 7.13 -15.40
#